data_AF-A0A1W0W2V9-F1
#
_entry.id   AF-A0A1W0W2V9-F1
#
_cell.length_a   1.000
_cell.length_b   1.000
_cell.length_c   1.000
_cell.angle_alpha   90.00
_cell.angle_beta   90.00
_cell.angle_gamma   90.00
#
_symmetry.space_group_name_H-M   'P 1'
#
loop_
_entity.id
_entity.type
_entity.pdbx_description
1 polymer ?
#
loop_
_entity_poly.entity_id
_entity_poly.type
_entity_poly.pdbx_seq_one_letter_code
_entity_poly.pdbx_strand_id
1 'polypeptide(L)' 'FIALCCWQLWKSRNEKVFRNQATGLHQLLQQCSAVSVQWGFRLQPSKRHIVQAWEKSFESARQWEG' A
#
# COMPACT_ATOMS: atom_id res chain seq x y z
N PHE A 1 9.04 -1.93 2.70
CA PHE A 1 7.85 -1.42 2.00
C PHE A 1 7.48 -2.27 0.81
N ILE A 2 8.38 -2.58 -0.13
CA ILE A 2 8.09 -3.48 -1.27
C ILE A 2 7.41 -4.78 -0.82
N ALA A 3 7.95 -5.47 0.19
CA ALA A 3 7.31 -6.68 0.73
C ALA A 3 5.89 -6.45 1.27
N LEU A 4 5.59 -5.28 1.85
CA LEU A 4 4.26 -4.92 2.33
C LEU A 4 3.29 -4.68 1.16
N CYS A 5 3.77 -4.10 0.07
CA CYS A 5 3.00 -3.93 -1.17
C CYS A 5 2.73 -5.27 -1.85
N CYS A 6 3.75 -6.12 -1.96
CA CYS A 6 3.61 -7.49 -2.45
C CYS A 6 2.60 -8.29 -1.61
N TRP A 7 2.58 -8.07 -0.29
CA TRP A 7 1.57 -8.64 0.58
C TRP A 7 0.15 -8.13 0.28
N GLN A 8 -0.05 -6.83 0.04
CA GLN A 8 -1.37 -6.32 -0.37
C GLN A 8 -1.82 -6.89 -1.72
N LEU A 9 -0.91 -6.96 -2.70
CA LEU A 9 -1.16 -7.56 -4.01
C LEU A 9 -1.57 -9.03 -3.88
N TRP A 10 -0.81 -9.79 -3.08
CA TRP A 10 -1.13 -11.18 -2.81
C TRP A 10 -2.53 -11.31 -2.18
N LYS A 11 -2.85 -10.53 -1.14
CA LYS A 11 -4.19 -10.55 -0.53
C LYS A 11 -5.29 -10.21 -1.53
N SER A 12 -5.13 -9.14 -2.31
CA SER A 12 -6.11 -8.72 -3.32
C SER A 12 -6.38 -9.82 -4.35
N ARG A 13 -5.33 -10.49 -4.84
CA ARG A 13 -5.47 -11.66 -5.72
C ARG A 13 -6.23 -12.79 -5.04
N ASN A 14 -5.94 -13.09 -3.76
CA ASN A 14 -6.61 -14.16 -3.02
C ASN A 14 -8.10 -13.85 -2.80
N GLU A 15 -8.45 -12.60 -2.48
CA GLU A 15 -9.86 -12.18 -2.38
C GLU A 15 -10.60 -12.39 -3.70
N LYS A 16 -9.96 -12.09 -4.83
CA LYS A 16 -10.55 -12.35 -6.15
C LYS A 16 -10.71 -13.84 -6.44
N VAL A 17 -9.71 -14.66 -6.14
CA VAL A 17 -9.74 -16.10 -6.42
C VAL A 17 -10.73 -16.84 -5.52
N PHE A 18 -10.75 -16.54 -4.22
CA PHE A 18 -11.51 -17.31 -3.24
C PHE A 18 -12.88 -16.71 -2.90
N ARG A 19 -13.06 -15.39 -3.08
CA ARG A 19 -14.30 -14.69 -2.74
C ARG A 19 -14.95 -13.97 -3.93
N ASN A 20 -14.36 -14.05 -5.12
CA ASN A 20 -14.76 -13.29 -6.31
C ASN A 20 -14.79 -11.77 -6.09
N GLN A 21 -14.12 -11.26 -5.06
CA GLN A 21 -14.07 -9.82 -4.73
C GLN A 21 -12.84 -9.19 -5.38
N ALA A 22 -13.06 -8.28 -6.34
CA ALA A 22 -11.99 -7.53 -6.97
C ALA A 22 -11.69 -6.25 -6.18
N THR A 23 -10.43 -6.02 -5.84
CA THR A 23 -9.97 -4.72 -5.32
C THR A 23 -9.57 -3.86 -6.52
N GLY A 24 -10.13 -2.66 -6.64
CA GLY A 24 -9.68 -1.69 -7.65
C GLY A 24 -8.26 -1.22 -7.35
N LEU A 25 -7.54 -0.76 -8.38
CA LEU A 25 -6.15 -0.33 -8.24
C LEU A 25 -6.01 0.87 -7.29
N HIS A 26 -6.89 1.86 -7.38
CA HIS A 26 -6.97 2.95 -6.41
C HIS A 26 -7.10 2.47 -4.94
N GLN A 27 -7.96 1.47 -4.69
CA GLN A 27 -8.15 0.90 -3.35
C GLN A 27 -6.92 0.10 -2.89
N LEU A 28 -6.26 -0.61 -3.81
CA LEU A 28 -5.01 -1.31 -3.52
C LEU A 28 -3.88 -0.34 -3.13
N LEU A 29 -3.75 0.78 -3.85
CA LEU A 29 -2.77 1.83 -3.54
C LEU A 29 -3.06 2.48 -2.17
N GLN A 30 -4.33 2.70 -1.83
CA GLN A 30 -4.73 3.14 -0.49
C GLN A 30 -4.33 2.13 0.60
N GLN A 31 -4.54 0.83 0.38
CA GLN A 31 -4.14 -0.22 1.32
C GLN A 31 -2.61 -0.28 1.50
N CYS A 32 -1.85 -0.15 0.42
CA CYS A 32 -0.38 -0.05 0.48
C CYS A 32 0.08 1.15 1.32
N SER A 33 -0.54 2.32 1.12
CA SER A 33 -0.26 3.52 1.90
C SER A 33 -0.57 3.33 3.39
N ALA A 34 -1.77 2.83 3.71
CA ALA A 34 -2.19 2.61 5.10
C ALA A 34 -1.26 1.65 5.86
N VAL A 35 -0.84 0.55 5.24
CA VAL A 35 0.11 -0.39 5.86
C VAL A 35 1.50 0.22 6.01
N SER A 36 1.88 1.14 5.12
CA SER A 36 3.15 1.85 5.24
C SER A 36 3.21 2.72 6.50
N VAL A 37 2.11 3.42 6.81
CA VAL A 37 1.94 4.22 8.04
C VAL A 37 1.99 3.35 9.28
N GLN A 38 1.23 2.25 9.29
CA GLN A 38 1.21 1.30 10.41
C GLN A 38 2.60 0.74 10.71
N TRP A 39 3.38 0.45 9.66
CA TRP A 39 4.77 0.00 9.81
C TRP A 39 5.73 1.12 10.22
N GLY A 40 5.43 2.36 9.89
CA GLY A 40 6.22 3.54 10.26
C GLY A 40 6.46 3.67 11.76
N PHE A 41 5.49 3.27 12.59
CA PHE A 41 5.63 3.26 14.05
C PHE A 41 6.70 2.30 14.57
N ARG A 42 7.07 1.27 13.78
CA ARG A 42 8.11 0.29 14.12
C ARG A 42 9.50 0.73 13.66
N LEU A 43 9.60 1.82 12.90
CA LEU A 43 10.88 2.36 12.46
C LEU A 43 11.50 3.26 13.54
N GLN A 44 12.83 3.27 13.55
CA GLN A 44 13.58 4.28 14.30
C GLN A 44 13.17 5.69 13.84
N PRO A 45 13.12 6.70 14.74
CA PRO A 45 12.71 8.07 14.40
C PRO A 45 13.43 8.64 13.17
N SER A 46 14.73 8.38 13.03
CA SER A 46 15.56 8.82 11.90
C SER A 46 15.10 8.29 10.54
N LYS A 47 14.37 7.16 10.52
CA LYS A 47 13.91 6.47 9.29
C LYS A 47 12.44 6.73 8.96
N ARG A 48 11.71 7.53 9.75
CA ARG A 48 10.28 7.80 9.52
C ARG A 48 10.02 8.55 8.21
N HIS A 49 10.98 9.35 7.74
CA HIS A 49 10.89 10.04 6.44
C HIS A 49 10.67 9.07 5.26
N ILE A 50 11.09 7.81 5.39
CA ILE A 50 10.88 6.78 4.37
C ILE A 50 9.38 6.54 4.17
N VAL A 51 8.58 6.52 5.25
CA VAL A 51 7.11 6.34 5.17
C VAL A 51 6.50 7.46 4.33
N GLN A 52 6.87 8.70 4.61
CA GLN A 52 6.38 9.88 3.88
C GLN A 52 6.72 9.82 2.39
N ALA A 53 7.90 9.33 2.03
CA ALA A 53 8.29 9.15 0.62
C ALA A 53 7.40 8.11 -0.09
N TRP A 54 7.05 7.02 0.60
CA TRP A 54 6.14 6.01 0.06
C TRP A 54 4.70 6.52 -0.04
N GLU A 55 4.19 7.22 0.98
CA GLU A 55 2.86 7.83 0.95
C GLU A 55 2.70 8.78 -0.25
N LYS A 56 3.68 9.67 -0.46
CA LYS A 56 3.70 10.57 -1.63
C LYS A 56 3.71 9.79 -2.94
N SER A 57 4.50 8.72 -3.03
CA SER A 57 4.57 7.89 -4.23
C SER A 57 3.21 7.23 -4.55
N PHE A 58 2.50 6.72 -3.54
CA PHE A 58 1.16 6.14 -3.73
C PHE A 58 0.09 7.18 -4.01
N GLU A 59 0.21 8.39 -3.45
CA GLU A 59 -0.69 9.49 -3.76
C GLU A 59 -0.53 9.97 -5.21
N SER A 60 0.71 10.17 -5.65
CA SER A 60 0.98 10.48 -7.06
C SER A 60 0.43 9.38 -7.96
N ALA A 61 0.71 8.10 -7.69
CA ALA A 61 0.21 6.99 -8.50
C ALA A 61 -1.34 6.99 -8.62
N ARG A 62 -2.06 7.31 -7.54
CA ARG A 62 -3.53 7.39 -7.57
C ARG A 62 -4.05 8.55 -8.43
N GLN A 63 -3.33 9.67 -8.47
CA GLN A 63 -3.70 10.82 -9.29
C GLN A 63 -3.51 10.56 -10.79
N TRP A 64 -2.59 9.67 -11.17
CA TRP A 64 -2.37 9.25 -12.56
C TRP A 64 -3.45 8.30 -13.11
N GLU A 65 -4.26 7.68 -12.24
CA GLU A 65 -5.37 6.80 -12.62
C GLU A 65 -6.71 7.52 -12.80
N GLY A 66 -6.79 8.82 -12.46
CA GLY A 66 -8.00 9.64 -12.50
C GLY A 66 -8.20 10.39 -13.80
#